data_AF-A0A371WTX8-F1
#
_entry.id   AF-A0A371WTX8-F1
#
_cell.length_a   1.000
_cell.length_b   1.000
_cell.length_c   1.000
_cell.angle_alpha   90.00
_cell.angle_beta   90.00
_cell.angle_gamma   90.00
#
_symmetry.space_group_name_H-M   'P 1'
#
loop_
_entity.id
_entity.type
_entity.pdbx_description
1 polymer ?
#
loop_
_entity_poly.entity_id
_entity_poly.type
_entity_poly.pdbx_seq_one_letter_code
_entity_poly.pdbx_strand_id
1 'polypeptide(L)'
;MDELPSEHMEHAEHAEHAVHEGNQFFITVSATIAVLAVVAAVIASFETTETGAAISDKNSAVLRQAQASDEWAYYQARSIKQKMFELAADEHPDKADDYRKQAKHYEEDNIEEKRKADELQKQRDEFLEAGERHEGRHHGLTLAETMVHVGIAVATVSIITKGQRWPWYGSILLGIAGIIWAAWTYLAHP
;
A
#
# COMPACT_ATOMS: atom_id res chain seq x y z
N MET A 1 -21.38 -1.58 -16.06
CA MET A 1 -22.10 -0.39 -15.57
C MET A 1 -21.04 0.40 -14.84
N ASP A 2 -20.31 1.27 -15.54
CA ASP A 2 -19.20 2.03 -14.96
C ASP A 2 -19.57 3.51 -15.00
N GLU A 3 -20.37 3.94 -14.03
CA GLU A 3 -20.47 5.35 -13.64
C GLU A 3 -19.27 5.66 -12.75
N LEU A 4 -18.17 6.09 -13.37
CA LEU A 4 -17.17 6.91 -12.69
C LEU A 4 -17.71 8.36 -12.65
N PRO A 5 -17.55 9.08 -11.54
CA PRO A 5 -18.56 10.02 -11.06
C PRO A 5 -18.55 11.31 -11.89
N SER A 6 -19.69 11.64 -12.47
CA SER A 6 -20.02 12.92 -13.09
C SER A 6 -20.09 14.08 -12.09
N GLU A 7 -19.83 13.87 -10.79
CA GLU A 7 -19.91 14.91 -9.76
C GLU A 7 -18.92 16.06 -9.99
N HIS A 8 -17.72 15.78 -10.53
CA HIS A 8 -16.72 16.84 -10.78
C HIS A 8 -17.19 17.80 -11.90
N MET A 9 -17.96 17.28 -12.85
CA MET A 9 -18.59 18.07 -13.92
C MET A 9 -19.79 18.86 -13.37
N GLU A 10 -20.59 18.30 -12.47
CA GLU A 10 -21.68 19.06 -11.82
C GLU A 10 -21.16 20.24 -10.99
N HIS A 11 -20.04 20.06 -10.27
CA HIS A 11 -19.40 21.16 -9.54
C HIS A 11 -18.83 22.25 -10.47
N ALA A 12 -18.35 21.87 -11.66
CA ALA A 12 -17.90 22.82 -12.68
C ALA A 12 -19.08 23.57 -13.31
N GLU A 13 -20.21 22.90 -13.56
CA GLU A 13 -21.41 23.49 -14.17
C GLU A 13 -22.11 24.50 -13.22
N HIS A 14 -22.14 24.20 -11.91
CA HIS A 14 -22.60 25.18 -10.91
C HIS A 14 -21.65 26.38 -10.76
N ALA A 15 -20.34 26.20 -10.96
CA ALA A 15 -19.39 27.30 -10.98
C ALA A 15 -19.60 28.21 -12.21
N GLU A 16 -19.99 27.66 -13.36
CA GLU A 16 -20.26 28.41 -14.59
C GLU A 16 -21.52 29.29 -14.48
N HIS A 17 -22.59 28.79 -13.85
CA HIS A 17 -23.79 29.61 -13.59
C HIS A 17 -23.56 30.78 -12.61
N ALA A 18 -22.62 30.66 -11.66
CA ALA A 18 -22.29 31.74 -10.73
C ALA A 18 -21.49 32.90 -11.38
N VAL A 19 -20.83 32.66 -12.52
CA VAL A 19 -20.08 33.69 -13.27
C VAL A 19 -21.03 34.69 -13.95
N HIS A 20 -22.26 34.28 -14.30
CA HIS A 20 -23.24 35.15 -14.96
C HIS A 20 -23.83 36.25 -14.04
N GLU A 21 -23.68 36.16 -12.71
CA GLU A 21 -24.16 37.19 -11.75
C GLU A 21 -23.14 38.33 -11.48
N GLY A 22 -21.94 38.31 -12.05
CA GLY A 22 -20.99 39.43 -11.98
C GLY A 22 -20.40 39.72 -10.59
N ASN A 23 -20.59 38.85 -9.60
CA ASN A 23 -20.04 39.03 -8.26
C ASN A 23 -18.58 38.53 -8.21
N GLN A 24 -17.64 39.47 -8.10
CA GLN A 24 -16.20 39.20 -7.99
C GLN A 24 -15.83 38.19 -6.89
N PHE A 25 -16.66 38.08 -5.84
CA PHE A 25 -16.47 37.07 -4.80
C PHE A 25 -16.69 35.63 -5.32
N PHE A 26 -17.75 35.39 -6.09
CA PHE A 26 -18.01 34.05 -6.64
C PHE A 26 -16.91 33.60 -7.60
N ILE A 27 -16.39 34.51 -8.43
CA ILE A 27 -15.21 34.22 -9.29
C ILE A 27 -14.00 33.79 -8.44
N THR A 28 -13.77 34.46 -7.30
CA THR A 28 -12.67 34.14 -6.39
C THR A 28 -12.85 32.77 -5.74
N VAL A 29 -14.06 32.44 -5.30
CA VAL A 29 -14.38 31.13 -4.71
C VAL A 29 -14.23 30.02 -5.75
N SER A 30 -14.76 30.20 -6.96
CA SER A 30 -14.62 29.22 -8.05
C SER A 30 -13.15 28.98 -8.41
N ALA A 31 -12.34 30.04 -8.48
CA ALA A 31 -10.89 29.90 -8.67
C ALA A 31 -10.23 29.13 -7.50
N THR A 32 -10.69 29.33 -6.27
CA THR A 32 -10.20 28.58 -5.10
C THR A 32 -10.53 27.09 -5.21
N ILE A 33 -11.77 26.75 -5.60
CA ILE A 33 -12.20 25.37 -5.84
C ILE A 33 -11.33 24.71 -6.92
N ALA A 34 -11.08 25.40 -8.03
CA ALA A 34 -10.21 24.89 -9.09
C ALA A 34 -8.78 24.60 -8.60
N VAL A 35 -8.20 25.49 -7.79
CA VAL A 35 -6.87 25.27 -7.20
C VAL A 35 -6.88 24.08 -6.23
N LEU A 36 -7.89 23.97 -5.35
CA LEU A 36 -8.01 22.84 -4.44
C LEU A 36 -8.19 21.51 -5.19
N ALA A 37 -8.93 21.50 -6.30
CA ALA A 37 -9.11 20.32 -7.15
C ALA A 37 -7.78 19.87 -7.78
N VAL A 38 -6.96 20.80 -8.26
CA VAL A 38 -5.61 20.48 -8.75
C VAL A 38 -4.74 19.90 -7.63
N VAL A 39 -4.82 20.47 -6.42
CA VAL A 39 -4.10 19.94 -5.25
C VAL A 39 -4.56 18.53 -4.91
N ALA A 40 -5.88 18.28 -4.88
CA ALA A 40 -6.43 16.95 -4.64
C ALA A 40 -5.93 15.94 -5.68
N ALA A 41 -5.98 16.29 -6.97
CA ALA A 41 -5.48 15.44 -8.06
C ALA A 41 -3.98 15.12 -7.92
N VAL A 42 -3.17 16.06 -7.45
CA VAL A 42 -1.74 15.81 -7.17
C VAL A 42 -1.57 14.84 -6.01
N ILE A 43 -2.31 15.01 -4.90
CA ILE A 43 -2.26 14.09 -3.75
C ILE A 43 -2.71 12.68 -4.18
N ALA A 44 -3.81 12.56 -4.92
CA ALA A 44 -4.32 11.30 -5.46
C ALA A 44 -3.30 10.59 -6.38
N SER A 45 -2.53 11.36 -7.16
CA SER A 45 -1.45 10.79 -8.00
C SER A 45 -0.33 10.17 -7.15
N PHE A 46 0.04 10.80 -6.03
CA PHE A 46 1.01 10.23 -5.10
C PHE A 46 0.44 9.00 -4.39
N GLU A 47 -0.80 9.06 -3.93
CA GLU A 47 -1.50 7.93 -3.32
C GLU A 47 -1.53 6.71 -4.24
N THR A 48 -1.89 6.91 -5.52
CA THR A 48 -1.90 5.86 -6.55
C THR A 48 -0.51 5.24 -6.73
N THR A 49 0.54 6.06 -6.68
CA THR A 49 1.94 5.59 -6.82
C THR A 49 2.34 4.73 -5.63
N GLU A 50 2.02 5.15 -4.39
CA GLU A 50 2.30 4.38 -3.18
C GLU A 50 1.50 3.07 -3.16
N THR A 51 0.23 3.07 -3.60
CA THR A 51 -0.58 1.84 -3.75
C THR A 51 0.06 0.86 -4.73
N GLY A 52 0.54 1.37 -5.88
CA GLY A 52 1.23 0.54 -6.87
C GLY A 52 2.49 -0.11 -6.31
N ALA A 53 3.29 0.64 -5.55
CA ALA A 53 4.48 0.14 -4.88
C ALA A 53 4.13 -0.91 -3.81
N ALA A 54 3.15 -0.63 -2.94
CA ALA A 54 2.69 -1.56 -1.92
C ALA A 54 2.21 -2.89 -2.51
N ILE A 55 1.45 -2.84 -3.60
CA ILE A 55 0.97 -4.04 -4.30
C ILE A 55 2.14 -4.82 -4.91
N SER A 56 3.10 -4.13 -5.53
CA SER A 56 4.29 -4.75 -6.12
C SER A 56 5.11 -5.52 -5.08
N ASP A 57 5.34 -4.89 -3.93
CA ASP A 57 6.11 -5.50 -2.84
C ASP A 57 5.36 -6.66 -2.18
N LYS A 58 4.05 -6.51 -1.91
CA LYS A 58 3.21 -7.61 -1.39
C LYS A 58 3.17 -8.79 -2.36
N ASN A 59 3.09 -8.56 -3.67
CA ASN A 59 3.17 -9.63 -4.67
C ASN A 59 4.53 -10.34 -4.64
N SER A 60 5.61 -9.58 -4.51
CA SER A 60 6.96 -10.13 -4.38
C SER A 60 7.10 -10.97 -3.11
N ALA A 61 6.55 -10.50 -1.98
CA ALA A 61 6.50 -11.26 -0.73
C ALA A 61 5.70 -12.57 -0.89
N VAL A 62 4.54 -12.54 -1.55
CA VAL A 62 3.74 -13.75 -1.84
C VAL A 62 4.53 -14.74 -2.68
N LEU A 63 5.24 -14.28 -3.72
CA LEU A 63 6.11 -15.15 -4.52
C LEU A 63 7.22 -15.78 -3.67
N ARG A 64 7.90 -15.01 -2.82
CA ARG A 64 8.94 -15.52 -1.91
C ARG A 64 8.38 -16.49 -0.87
N GLN A 65 7.19 -16.22 -0.34
CA GLN A 65 6.50 -17.12 0.57
C GLN A 65 6.17 -18.46 -0.09
N ALA A 66 5.71 -18.45 -1.35
CA ALA A 66 5.44 -19.66 -2.11
C ALA A 66 6.73 -20.47 -2.31
N GLN A 67 7.80 -19.82 -2.77
CA GLN A 67 9.12 -20.46 -2.92
C GLN A 67 9.64 -21.03 -1.60
N ALA A 68 9.54 -20.29 -0.49
CA ALA A 68 9.94 -20.77 0.83
C ALA A 68 9.12 -21.98 1.28
N SER A 69 7.82 -22.00 0.97
CA SER A 69 6.93 -23.10 1.31
C SER A 69 7.31 -24.37 0.54
N ASP A 70 7.68 -24.24 -0.73
CA ASP A 70 8.17 -25.35 -1.55
C ASP A 70 9.49 -25.92 -0.99
N GLU A 71 10.43 -25.05 -0.61
CA GLU A 71 11.70 -25.48 0.00
C GLU A 71 11.49 -26.16 1.37
N TRP A 72 10.59 -25.63 2.21
CA TRP A 72 10.22 -26.26 3.48
C TRP A 72 9.55 -27.63 3.27
N ALA A 73 8.70 -27.77 2.25
CA ALA A 73 8.10 -29.06 1.91
C ALA A 73 9.17 -30.06 1.43
N TYR A 74 10.13 -29.59 0.63
CA TYR A 74 11.25 -30.41 0.16
C TYR A 74 12.14 -30.88 1.30
N TYR A 75 12.54 -29.98 2.19
CA TYR A 75 13.28 -30.28 3.41
C TYR A 75 12.52 -31.29 4.29
N GLN A 76 11.23 -31.10 4.52
CA GLN A 76 10.42 -32.03 5.30
C GLN A 76 10.39 -33.44 4.68
N ALA A 77 10.23 -33.53 3.37
CA ALA A 77 10.23 -34.81 2.66
C ALA A 77 11.58 -35.54 2.77
N ARG A 78 12.70 -34.83 2.67
CA ARG A 78 14.04 -35.40 2.85
C ARG A 78 14.35 -35.75 4.29
N SER A 79 13.94 -34.92 5.24
CA SER A 79 14.04 -35.20 6.68
C SER A 79 13.29 -36.48 7.06
N ILE A 80 12.09 -36.71 6.50
CA ILE A 80 11.38 -37.98 6.67
C ILE A 80 12.21 -39.16 6.12
N LYS A 81 12.78 -39.04 4.91
CA LYS A 81 13.65 -40.10 4.34
C LYS A 81 14.87 -40.37 5.21
N GLN A 82 15.53 -39.33 5.70
CA GLN A 82 16.62 -39.44 6.67
C GLN A 82 16.18 -40.26 7.88
N LYS A 83 15.04 -39.91 8.51
CA LYS A 83 14.53 -40.63 9.67
C LYS A 83 14.13 -42.08 9.37
N MET A 84 13.66 -42.38 8.16
CA MET A 84 13.42 -43.76 7.73
C MET A 84 14.72 -44.56 7.62
N PHE A 85 15.81 -43.96 7.15
CA PHE A 85 17.13 -44.63 7.12
C PHE A 85 17.74 -44.80 8.52
N GLU A 86 17.56 -43.82 9.41
CA GLU A 86 17.94 -43.97 10.82
C GLU A 86 17.20 -45.15 11.47
N LEU A 87 15.88 -45.23 11.28
CA LEU A 87 15.08 -46.34 11.79
C LEU A 87 15.51 -47.70 11.19
N ALA A 88 15.76 -47.75 9.88
CA ALA A 88 16.22 -48.98 9.22
C ALA A 88 17.59 -49.45 9.72
N ALA A 89 18.47 -48.52 10.12
CA ALA A 89 19.75 -48.87 10.73
C ALA A 89 19.60 -49.53 12.11
N ASP A 90 18.58 -49.12 12.88
CA ASP A 90 18.27 -49.69 14.18
C ASP A 90 17.59 -51.07 14.05
N GLU A 91 16.74 -51.26 13.03
CA GLU A 91 16.02 -52.52 12.77
C GLU A 91 16.89 -53.59 12.09
N HIS A 92 17.91 -53.21 11.33
CA HIS A 92 18.76 -54.12 10.56
C HIS A 92 20.26 -53.97 10.90
N PRO A 93 20.73 -54.58 12.00
CA PRO A 93 22.12 -54.46 12.47
C PRO A 93 23.17 -54.92 11.46
N ASP A 94 22.81 -55.84 10.57
CA ASP A 94 23.66 -56.39 9.51
C ASP A 94 23.96 -55.39 8.38
N LYS A 95 23.13 -54.36 8.21
CA LYS A 95 23.27 -53.31 7.18
C LYS A 95 23.32 -51.89 7.77
N ALA A 96 23.45 -51.79 9.09
CA ALA A 96 23.31 -50.53 9.81
C ALA A 96 24.29 -49.45 9.34
N ASP A 97 25.51 -49.81 8.93
CA ASP A 97 26.51 -48.85 8.45
C ASP A 97 26.14 -48.22 7.10
N ASP A 98 25.56 -48.99 6.18
CA ASP A 98 25.08 -48.49 4.88
C ASP A 98 23.88 -47.56 5.04
N TYR A 99 22.96 -47.88 5.97
CA TYR A 99 21.82 -47.03 6.29
C TYR A 99 22.24 -45.75 7.02
N ARG A 100 23.18 -45.82 7.97
CA ARG A 100 23.75 -44.63 8.63
C ARG A 100 24.45 -43.71 7.63
N LYS A 101 25.16 -44.26 6.64
CA LYS A 101 25.79 -43.48 5.58
C LYS A 101 24.75 -42.73 4.74
N GLN A 102 23.64 -43.37 4.38
CA GLN A 102 22.55 -42.73 3.65
C GLN A 102 21.86 -41.64 4.50
N ALA A 103 21.56 -41.92 5.77
CA ALA A 103 21.00 -40.93 6.69
C ALA A 103 21.89 -39.68 6.79
N LYS A 104 23.22 -39.86 6.93
CA LYS A 104 24.17 -38.76 6.99
C LYS A 104 24.21 -37.93 5.70
N HIS A 105 24.11 -38.57 4.54
CA HIS A 105 24.04 -37.85 3.26
C HIS A 105 22.82 -36.93 3.19
N TYR A 106 21.64 -37.43 3.61
CA TYR A 106 20.45 -36.60 3.68
C TYR A 106 20.55 -35.49 4.73
N GLU A 107 21.20 -35.75 5.86
CA GLU A 107 21.45 -34.74 6.90
C GLU A 107 22.31 -33.58 6.37
N GLU A 108 23.38 -33.87 5.65
CA GLU A 108 24.26 -32.87 5.05
C GLU A 108 23.52 -32.01 4.02
N ASP A 109 22.74 -32.62 3.12
CA ASP A 109 21.97 -31.88 2.13
C ASP A 109 20.87 -31.00 2.79
N ASN A 110 20.18 -31.55 3.80
CA ASN A 110 19.08 -30.89 4.51
C ASN A 110 19.47 -29.53 5.11
N ILE A 111 20.75 -29.33 5.46
CA ILE A 111 21.27 -28.06 6.00
C ILE A 111 21.14 -26.94 4.96
N GLU A 112 21.53 -27.22 3.72
CA GLU A 112 21.52 -26.23 2.64
C GLU A 112 20.09 -25.88 2.21
N GLU A 113 19.21 -26.88 2.17
CA GLU A 113 17.79 -26.69 1.84
C GLU A 113 17.05 -25.88 2.90
N LYS A 114 17.33 -26.16 4.19
CA LYS A 114 16.82 -25.34 5.29
C LYS A 114 17.34 -23.90 5.19
N ARG A 115 18.63 -23.71 4.94
CA ARG A 115 19.24 -22.38 4.78
C ARG A 115 18.57 -21.59 3.65
N LYS A 116 18.29 -22.24 2.52
CA LYS A 116 17.60 -21.63 1.38
C LYS A 116 16.16 -21.25 1.72
N ALA A 117 15.44 -22.09 2.44
CA ALA A 117 14.09 -21.78 2.91
C ALA A 117 14.09 -20.56 3.84
N ASP A 118 15.01 -20.52 4.82
CA ASP A 118 15.16 -19.39 5.75
C ASP A 118 15.54 -18.09 5.01
N GLU A 119 16.40 -18.16 3.99
CA GLU A 119 16.79 -17.01 3.17
C GLU A 119 15.60 -16.43 2.38
N LEU A 120 14.76 -17.29 1.80
CA LEU A 120 13.54 -16.87 1.10
C LEU A 120 12.52 -16.26 2.07
N GLN A 121 12.41 -16.79 3.29
CA GLN A 121 11.57 -16.20 4.34
C GLN A 121 12.06 -14.81 4.73
N LYS A 122 13.37 -14.62 4.86
CA LYS A 122 13.94 -13.30 5.13
C LYS A 122 13.64 -12.30 4.01
N GLN A 123 13.82 -12.72 2.75
CA GLN A 123 13.48 -11.86 1.61
C GLN A 123 12.00 -11.50 1.58
N ARG A 124 11.10 -12.46 1.88
CA ARG A 124 9.67 -12.18 2.04
C ARG A 124 9.44 -11.10 3.08
N ASP A 125 10.06 -11.20 4.25
CA ASP A 125 9.86 -10.24 5.34
C ASP A 125 10.34 -8.83 4.97
N GLU A 126 11.47 -8.74 4.24
CA GLU A 126 11.96 -7.47 3.70
C GLU A 126 10.95 -6.83 2.72
N PHE A 127 10.33 -7.62 1.84
CA PHE A 127 9.28 -7.13 0.95
C PHE A 127 7.99 -6.78 1.69
N LEU A 128 7.60 -7.52 2.73
CA LEU A 128 6.44 -7.17 3.55
C LEU A 128 6.64 -5.83 4.25
N GLU A 129 7.80 -5.62 4.88
CA GLU A 129 8.12 -4.38 5.58
C GLU A 129 8.18 -3.17 4.61
N ALA A 130 8.72 -3.37 3.40
CA ALA A 130 8.68 -2.36 2.35
C ALA A 130 7.24 -2.04 1.91
N GLY A 131 6.41 -3.06 1.70
CA GLY A 131 5.01 -2.90 1.35
C GLY A 131 4.19 -2.19 2.44
N GLU A 132 4.46 -2.46 3.72
CA GLU A 132 3.83 -1.80 4.86
C GLU A 132 4.19 -0.30 4.94
N ARG A 133 5.44 0.06 4.62
CA ARG A 133 5.85 1.48 4.53
C ARG A 133 5.04 2.23 3.46
N HIS A 134 4.89 1.64 2.28
CA HIS A 134 4.08 2.22 1.20
C HIS A 134 2.59 2.33 1.59
N GLU A 135 2.05 1.31 2.26
CA GLU A 135 0.67 1.35 2.76
C GLU A 135 0.44 2.41 3.84
N GLY A 136 1.42 2.64 4.71
CA GLY A 136 1.37 3.73 5.70
C GLY A 136 1.30 5.11 5.03
N ARG A 137 2.10 5.33 3.99
CA ARG A 137 2.06 6.58 3.20
C ARG A 137 0.73 6.76 2.48
N HIS A 138 0.22 5.70 1.86
CA HIS A 138 -1.09 5.68 1.22
C HIS A 138 -2.18 6.20 2.17
N HIS A 139 -2.33 5.59 3.36
CA HIS A 139 -3.34 6.03 4.34
C HIS A 139 -3.20 7.50 4.72
N GLY A 140 -1.96 7.97 4.87
CA GLY A 140 -1.67 9.37 5.13
C GLY A 140 -2.14 10.31 4.01
N LEU A 141 -1.89 9.92 2.76
CA LEU A 141 -2.29 10.68 1.57
C LEU A 141 -3.81 10.65 1.36
N THR A 142 -4.48 9.53 1.57
CA THR A 142 -5.95 9.44 1.52
C THR A 142 -6.60 10.41 2.51
N LEU A 143 -6.03 10.54 3.72
CA LEU A 143 -6.54 11.49 4.71
C LEU A 143 -6.31 12.94 4.27
N ALA A 144 -5.14 13.26 3.71
CA ALA A 144 -4.86 14.59 3.16
C ALA A 144 -5.80 14.97 2.01
N GLU A 145 -6.01 14.04 1.06
CA GLU A 145 -6.94 14.23 -0.06
C GLU A 145 -8.37 14.47 0.45
N THR A 146 -8.82 13.68 1.43
CA THR A 146 -10.14 13.83 2.06
C THR A 146 -10.30 15.23 2.67
N MET A 147 -9.28 15.75 3.35
CA MET A 147 -9.32 17.11 3.91
C MET A 147 -9.50 18.18 2.83
N VAL A 148 -8.83 18.01 1.68
CA VAL A 148 -8.96 18.91 0.53
C VAL A 148 -10.37 18.81 -0.08
N HIS A 149 -10.93 17.61 -0.24
CA HIS A 149 -12.30 17.41 -0.71
C HIS A 149 -13.35 18.06 0.21
N VAL A 150 -13.20 17.92 1.53
CA VAL A 150 -14.05 18.64 2.49
C VAL A 150 -13.87 20.15 2.31
N GLY A 151 -12.65 20.63 2.08
CA GLY A 151 -12.39 22.03 1.73
C GLY A 151 -13.17 22.49 0.49
N ILE A 152 -13.17 21.70 -0.59
CA ILE A 152 -13.93 22.00 -1.82
C ILE A 152 -15.43 22.09 -1.52
N ALA A 153 -15.99 21.12 -0.79
CA ALA A 153 -17.40 21.14 -0.40
C ALA A 153 -17.76 22.39 0.42
N VAL A 154 -16.91 22.76 1.39
CA VAL A 154 -17.07 23.97 2.21
C VAL A 154 -16.96 25.24 1.35
N ALA A 155 -16.09 25.27 0.34
CA ALA A 155 -16.01 26.38 -0.61
C ALA A 155 -17.30 26.52 -1.42
N THR A 156 -17.89 25.42 -1.89
CA THR A 156 -19.19 25.42 -2.59
C THR A 156 -20.31 25.95 -1.71
N VAL A 157 -20.33 25.59 -0.41
CA VAL A 157 -21.30 26.14 0.56
C VAL A 157 -21.21 27.67 0.67
N SER A 158 -20.02 28.26 0.51
CA SER A 158 -19.87 29.73 0.53
C SER A 158 -20.58 30.43 -0.64
N ILE A 159 -20.74 29.75 -1.78
CA ILE A 159 -21.52 30.24 -2.93
C ILE A 159 -23.01 30.20 -2.60
N ILE A 160 -23.50 29.05 -2.12
CA ILE A 160 -24.93 28.81 -1.79
C ILE A 160 -25.42 29.74 -0.67
N THR A 161 -24.56 30.06 0.31
CA THR A 161 -24.89 30.94 1.44
C THR A 161 -24.84 32.43 1.11
N LYS A 162 -25.10 32.80 -0.16
CA LYS A 162 -25.14 34.18 -0.66
C LYS A 162 -23.85 34.96 -0.43
N GLY A 163 -22.69 34.30 -0.55
CA GLY A 163 -21.39 34.96 -0.49
C GLY A 163 -20.85 35.21 0.92
N GLN A 164 -21.27 34.40 1.91
CA GLN A 164 -20.71 34.49 3.24
C GLN A 164 -19.23 34.10 3.21
N ARG A 165 -18.34 34.91 3.81
CA ARG A 165 -16.88 34.72 3.67
C ARG A 165 -16.26 33.70 4.62
N TRP A 166 -16.93 33.37 5.73
CA TRP A 166 -16.36 32.44 6.73
C TRP A 166 -16.15 31.01 6.21
N PRO A 167 -17.04 30.40 5.38
CA PRO A 167 -16.79 29.07 4.86
C PRO A 167 -15.64 29.08 3.86
N TRP A 168 -15.49 30.14 3.06
CA TRP A 168 -14.34 30.28 2.15
C TRP A 168 -12.99 30.33 2.88
N TYR A 169 -12.90 30.98 4.05
CA TYR A 169 -11.70 30.87 4.87
C TYR A 169 -11.50 29.46 5.44
N GLY A 170 -12.60 28.78 5.80
CA GLY A 170 -12.57 27.39 6.24
C GLY A 170 -12.05 26.43 5.16
N SER A 171 -12.44 26.61 3.91
CA SER A 171 -11.97 25.78 2.80
C SER A 171 -10.48 25.97 2.53
N ILE A 172 -10.00 27.22 2.55
CA ILE A 172 -8.57 27.51 2.42
C ILE A 172 -7.78 26.88 3.57
N LEU A 173 -8.26 27.00 4.80
CA LEU A 173 -7.62 26.40 5.97
C LEU A 173 -7.52 24.88 5.84
N LEU A 174 -8.60 24.22 5.41
CA LEU A 174 -8.62 22.77 5.17
C LEU A 174 -7.68 22.35 4.04
N GLY A 175 -7.64 23.12 2.95
CA GLY A 175 -6.72 22.87 1.84
C GLY A 175 -5.25 22.96 2.27
N ILE A 176 -4.89 24.01 3.00
CA ILE A 176 -3.54 24.17 3.57
C ILE A 176 -3.21 23.04 4.54
N ALA A 177 -4.15 22.68 5.41
CA ALA A 177 -3.96 21.59 6.37
C ALA A 177 -3.75 20.23 5.66
N GLY A 178 -4.50 19.96 4.58
CA GLY A 178 -4.31 18.77 3.74
C GLY A 178 -2.92 18.74 3.10
N ILE A 179 -2.44 19.85 2.54
CA ILE A 179 -1.08 19.95 1.97
C ILE A 179 -0.01 19.68 3.04
N ILE A 180 -0.15 20.29 4.22
CA ILE A 180 0.78 20.09 5.34
C ILE A 180 0.78 18.63 5.77
N TRP A 181 -0.39 18.00 5.86
CA TRP A 181 -0.51 16.60 6.22
C TRP A 181 0.16 15.70 5.18
N ALA A 182 -0.08 15.92 3.88
CA ALA A 182 0.58 15.19 2.80
C ALA A 182 2.11 15.37 2.81
N ALA A 183 2.61 16.55 3.14
CA ALA A 183 4.05 16.76 3.28
C ALA A 183 4.61 16.03 4.52
N TRP A 184 3.85 16.04 5.63
CA TRP A 184 4.24 15.39 6.87
C TRP A 184 4.28 13.87 6.74
N THR A 185 3.36 13.26 5.99
CA THR A 185 3.33 11.81 5.80
C THR A 185 4.61 11.29 5.13
N TYR A 186 5.15 12.04 4.16
CA TYR A 186 6.44 11.73 3.53
C TYR A 186 7.65 11.98 4.46
N LEU A 187 7.58 12.95 5.37
CA LEU A 187 8.66 13.26 6.29
C LEU A 187 8.69 12.32 7.52
N ALA A 188 7.53 11.86 7.98
CA ALA A 188 7.38 11.06 9.18
C ALA A 188 7.49 9.55 8.94
N HIS A 189 7.22 9.08 7.72
CA HIS A 189 7.28 7.66 7.34
C HIS A 189 8.28 7.47 6.17
N PRO A 190 9.60 7.56 6.41
CA PRO A 190 10.64 7.31 5.40
C PRO A 190 10.74 5.83 4.98
#